data_AF-A0A925S1T9-F1
#
_entry.id   AF-A0A925S1T9-F1
#
_cell.length_a   1.000
_cell.length_b   1.000
_cell.length_c   1.000
_cell.angle_alpha   90.00
_cell.angle_beta   90.00
_cell.angle_gamma   90.00
#
_symmetry.space_group_name_H-M   'P 1'
#
loop_
_entity.id
_entity.type
_entity.pdbx_description
1 polymer ?
#
loop_
_entity_poly.entity_id
_entity_poly.type
_entity_poly.pdbx_seq_one_letter_code
_entity_poly.pdbx_strand_id
1 'polypeptide(L)'
;LTFNAHRIHYDRGYAREVEGYPGLVVHGPLTAVLLAQLVRRSTARPMRAFSFRGVAPLFDLGPVRLVGTPEGDSVALQAQGPDGKAGLLATATLA
;
A
#
# COMPACT_ATOMS: atom_id res chain seq x y z
N LEU A 1 -4.99 14.16 4.94
CA LEU A 1 -4.42 12.93 5.53
C LEU A 1 -2.93 12.80 5.28
N THR A 2 -2.45 12.88 4.03
CA THR A 2 -1.03 12.68 3.70
C THR A 2 -0.32 13.95 3.21
N PHE A 3 -1.05 15.07 3.06
CA PHE A 3 -0.59 16.33 2.46
C PHE A 3 0.11 16.19 1.09
N ASN A 4 -0.09 15.05 0.42
CA ASN A 4 0.39 14.82 -0.93
C ASN A 4 -0.76 15.12 -1.90
N ALA A 5 -0.76 16.33 -2.45
CA ALA A 5 -1.77 16.82 -3.38
C ALA A 5 -1.40 16.57 -4.86
N HIS A 6 -0.53 15.59 -5.14
CA HIS A 6 -0.14 15.28 -6.51
C HIS A 6 -1.36 14.82 -7.32
N ARG A 7 -1.54 15.41 -8.50
CA ARG A 7 -2.75 15.25 -9.33
C ARG A 7 -2.99 13.81 -9.78
N ILE A 8 -1.94 12.99 -9.90
CA ILE A 8 -2.04 11.55 -10.24
C ILE A 8 -2.96 10.75 -9.31
N HIS A 9 -3.26 11.26 -8.11
CA HIS A 9 -4.09 10.60 -7.11
C HIS A 9 -5.60 10.92 -7.21
N TYR A 10 -6.00 11.96 -7.94
CA TYR A 10 -7.40 12.40 -8.02
C TYR A 10 -7.86 12.94 -9.38
N ASP A 11 -6.93 13.39 -10.23
CA ASP A 11 -7.21 13.92 -11.56
C ASP A 11 -6.85 12.88 -12.62
N ARG A 12 -7.87 12.17 -13.11
CA ARG A 12 -7.70 11.09 -14.07
C ARG A 12 -7.23 11.58 -15.44
N GLY A 13 -7.66 12.77 -15.86
CA GLY A 13 -7.22 13.36 -17.12
C GLY A 13 -5.72 13.64 -17.05
N TYR A 14 -5.26 14.32 -16.00
CA TYR A 14 -3.85 14.57 -15.77
C TYR A 14 -3.02 13.28 -15.66
N ALA A 15 -3.48 12.31 -14.86
CA ALA A 15 -2.77 11.05 -14.69
C ALA A 15 -2.54 10.33 -16.02
N ARG A 16 -3.53 10.34 -16.92
CA ARG A 16 -3.45 9.63 -18.20
C ARG A 16 -2.78 10.42 -19.30
N GLU A 17 -3.15 11.68 -19.45
CA GLU A 17 -2.78 12.51 -20.60
C GLU A 17 -1.46 13.26 -20.40
N VAL A 18 -1.10 13.58 -19.16
CA VAL A 18 0.14 14.32 -18.83
C VAL A 18 1.23 13.39 -18.33
N GLU A 19 0.89 12.47 -17.42
CA GLU A 19 1.87 11.58 -16.76
C GLU A 19 1.93 10.19 -17.39
N GLY A 20 1.04 9.87 -18.33
CA GLY A 20 1.05 8.62 -19.09
C GLY A 20 0.64 7.37 -18.31
N TYR A 21 0.04 7.51 -17.13
CA TYR A 21 -0.45 6.38 -16.36
C TYR A 21 -1.75 5.80 -16.95
N PRO A 22 -2.03 4.50 -16.78
CA PRO A 22 -3.26 3.91 -17.28
C PRO A 22 -4.51 4.34 -16.48
N GLY A 23 -4.34 4.82 -15.24
CA GLY A 23 -5.41 5.25 -14.33
C GLY A 23 -4.87 6.11 -13.19
N LEU A 24 -5.68 6.33 -12.15
CA LEU A 24 -5.22 7.03 -10.94
C LEU A 24 -4.21 6.16 -10.21
N VAL A 25 -3.10 6.75 -9.80
CA VAL A 25 -2.12 6.08 -8.95
C VAL A 25 -2.66 6.10 -7.52
N VAL A 26 -2.81 4.93 -6.91
CA VAL A 26 -3.25 4.80 -5.53
C VAL A 26 -2.19 5.39 -4.59
N HIS A 27 -2.62 6.17 -3.60
CA HIS A 27 -1.72 6.79 -2.63
C HIS A 27 -0.90 5.74 -1.86
N GLY A 28 0.41 5.71 -2.08
CA GLY A 28 1.34 4.85 -1.33
C GLY A 28 1.21 4.96 0.19
N PRO A 29 1.20 6.17 0.78
CA PRO A 29 1.05 6.31 2.23
C PRO A 29 -0.32 5.85 2.75
N LEU A 30 -1.40 6.00 1.96
CA LEU A 30 -2.71 5.44 2.32
C LEU A 30 -2.64 3.91 2.33
N THR A 31 -2.05 3.30 1.30
CA THR A 31 -1.83 1.85 1.22
C THR A 31 -1.01 1.34 2.40
N ALA A 32 0.03 2.06 2.82
CA ALA A 32 0.83 1.73 4.00
C ALA A 32 -0.02 1.76 5.29
N VAL A 33 -0.89 2.75 5.47
CA VAL A 33 -1.83 2.80 6.60
C VAL A 33 -2.78 1.59 6.56
N LEU A 34 -3.28 1.21 5.38
CA LEU A 34 -4.15 0.03 5.26
C LEU A 34 -3.44 -1.28 5.65
N LEU A 35 -2.16 -1.43 5.31
CA LEU A 35 -1.35 -2.58 5.76
C LEU A 35 -1.09 -2.57 7.27
N ALA A 36 -0.78 -1.41 7.85
CA ALA A 36 -0.66 -1.30 9.31
C ALA A 36 -1.99 -1.67 10.01
N GLN A 37 -3.12 -1.26 9.44
CA GLN A 37 -4.44 -1.63 9.95
C GLN A 37 -4.74 -3.12 9.80
N LEU A 38 -4.25 -3.77 8.73
CA LEU A 38 -4.33 -5.24 8.60
C LEU A 38 -3.65 -5.92 9.78
N VAL A 39 -2.41 -5.54 10.13
CA VAL A 39 -1.70 -6.10 11.28
C VAL A 39 -2.48 -5.90 12.57
N ARG A 40 -2.94 -4.66 12.84
CA ARG A 40 -3.70 -4.33 14.06
C ARG A 40 -4.98 -5.15 14.23
N ARG A 41 -5.63 -5.57 13.14
CA ARG A 41 -6.84 -6.41 13.19
C ARG A 41 -6.52 -7.91 13.32
N SER A 42 -5.31 -8.32 12.95
CA SER A 42 -4.92 -9.73 12.89
C SER A 42 -4.18 -10.23 14.13
N THR A 43 -3.79 -9.36 15.06
CA THR A 43 -3.11 -9.75 16.30
C THR A 43 -3.36 -8.77 17.44
N ALA A 44 -3.33 -9.26 18.68
CA ALA A 44 -3.37 -8.44 19.89
C ALA A 44 -1.97 -7.91 20.30
N ARG A 45 -0.88 -8.45 19.73
CA ARG A 45 0.47 -7.98 20.02
C ARG A 45 0.65 -6.54 19.49
N PRO A 46 1.12 -5.59 20.30
CA PRO A 46 1.33 -4.23 19.83
C PRO A 46 2.43 -4.16 18.77
N MET A 47 2.25 -3.31 17.77
CA MET A 47 3.26 -3.06 16.74
C MET A 47 4.29 -2.07 17.27
N ARG A 48 5.56 -2.48 17.38
CA ARG A 48 6.68 -1.65 17.86
C ARG A 48 7.32 -0.82 16.74
N ALA A 49 7.39 -1.39 15.53
CA ALA A 49 7.97 -0.72 14.37
C ALA A 49 7.19 -1.08 13.11
N PHE A 50 7.17 -0.15 12.16
CA PHE A 50 6.55 -0.33 10.86
C PHE A 50 7.37 0.41 9.80
N SER A 51 7.78 -0.31 8.75
CA SER A 51 8.49 0.26 7.61
C SER A 51 7.81 -0.18 6.31
N PHE A 52 7.90 0.64 5.28
CA PHE A 52 7.33 0.32 3.98
C PHE A 52 8.12 0.93 2.84
N ARG A 53 7.99 0.35 1.65
CA ARG A 53 8.60 0.82 0.42
C ARG A 53 7.67 0.54 -0.76
N GLY A 54 7.41 1.56 -1.58
CA GLY A 54 6.78 1.40 -2.88
C GLY A 54 7.72 0.70 -3.85
N VAL A 55 7.24 -0.31 -4.56
CA VAL A 55 8.01 -1.10 -5.54
C VAL A 55 7.39 -1.06 -6.95
N ALA A 56 6.09 -0.77 -7.07
CA ALA A 56 5.40 -0.51 -8.32
C ALA A 56 4.13 0.33 -8.06
N PRO A 57 3.65 1.14 -9.02
CA PRO A 57 2.39 1.85 -8.86
C PRO A 57 1.22 0.86 -8.79
N LEU A 58 0.30 1.10 -7.87
CA LEU A 58 -1.03 0.48 -7.84
C LEU A 58 -2.02 1.46 -8.47
N PHE A 59 -3.00 0.94 -9.20
CA PHE A 59 -3.98 1.76 -9.92
C PHE A 59 -5.41 1.50 -9.46
N ASP A 60 -6.30 2.46 -9.71
CA ASP A 60 -7.75 2.35 -9.50
C ASP A 60 -8.48 1.42 -10.48
N LEU A 61 -7.74 0.64 -11.26
CA LEU A 61 -8.24 -0.20 -12.36
C LEU A 61 -8.66 -1.61 -11.92
N GLY A 62 -8.54 -1.92 -10.64
CA GLY A 62 -8.94 -3.21 -10.09
C GLY A 62 -8.70 -3.32 -8.59
N PRO A 63 -9.05 -4.47 -7.99
CA PRO A 63 -8.87 -4.66 -6.56
C PRO A 63 -7.40 -4.65 -6.17
N VAL A 64 -7.10 -4.03 -5.02
CA VAL A 64 -5.83 -4.18 -4.32
C VAL A 64 -6.00 -5.20 -3.21
N ARG A 65 -5.17 -6.23 -3.20
CA ARG A 65 -5.15 -7.26 -2.15
C ARG A 65 -4.09 -6.91 -1.12
N LEU A 66 -4.48 -6.90 0.15
CA LEU A 66 -3.55 -6.74 1.27
C LEU A 66 -3.22 -8.12 1.84
N VAL A 67 -1.93 -8.43 1.89
CA VAL A 67 -1.42 -9.73 2.33
C VAL A 67 -0.46 -9.51 3.51
N GLY A 68 -0.58 -10.33 4.54
CA GLY A 68 0.34 -10.37 5.67
C GLY A 68 0.74 -11.81 5.99
N THR A 69 2.05 -12.04 6.09
CA THR A 69 2.65 -13.32 6.42
C THR A 69 3.39 -13.18 7.75
N PRO A 70 2.93 -13.85 8.82
CA PRO A 70 3.65 -13.85 10.10
C PRO A 70 5.02 -14.53 9.98
N GLU A 71 6.04 -13.90 10.58
CA GLU A 71 7.44 -14.34 10.58
C GLU A 71 8.04 -14.18 11.98
N GLY A 72 7.65 -15.07 12.91
CA GLY A 72 8.07 -14.98 14.31
C GLY A 72 7.54 -13.71 14.99
N ASP A 73 8.44 -12.77 15.27
CA ASP A 73 8.12 -11.46 15.86
C ASP A 73 7.91 -10.35 14.83
N SER A 74 7.92 -10.68 13.54
CA SER A 74 7.58 -9.75 12.47
C SER A 74 6.40 -10.24 11.64
N VAL A 75 5.88 -9.35 10.80
CA VAL A 75 4.91 -9.66 9.75
C VAL A 75 5.42 -9.04 8.45
N ALA A 76 5.68 -9.87 7.45
CA ALA A 76 5.95 -9.43 6.09
C ALA A 76 4.63 -9.09 5.40
N LEU A 77 4.54 -7.91 4.77
CA LEU A 77 3.29 -7.35 4.26
C LEU A 77 3.45 -6.93 2.80
N GLN A 78 2.38 -7.11 2.02
CA GLN A 78 2.32 -6.71 0.62
C GLN A 78 0.95 -6.11 0.28
N ALA A 79 0.94 -5.05 -0.52
CA ALA A 79 -0.23 -4.63 -1.27
C ALA A 79 -0.05 -5.02 -2.73
N GLN A 80 -0.90 -5.89 -3.23
CA GLN A 80 -0.81 -6.50 -4.56
C GLN A 80 -1.87 -5.95 -5.49
N GLY A 81 -1.49 -5.70 -6.74
CA GLY A 81 -2.43 -5.39 -7.81
C GLY A 81 -3.24 -6.61 -8.27
N PRO A 82 -4.16 -6.45 -9.23
CA PRO A 82 -4.97 -7.55 -9.77
C PRO A 82 -4.15 -8.68 -10.40
N ASP A 83 -2.93 -8.39 -10.84
CA ASP A 83 -1.98 -9.35 -11.41
C ASP A 83 -1.20 -10.14 -10.34
N GLY A 84 -1.48 -9.91 -9.06
CA GLY A 84 -0.79 -10.53 -7.93
C GLY A 84 0.59 -9.95 -7.64
N LYS A 85 1.08 -8.97 -8.42
CA LYS A 85 2.37 -8.34 -8.17
C LYS A 85 2.27 -7.31 -7.07
N ALA A 86 3.29 -7.26 -6.22
CA ALA A 86 3.37 -6.26 -5.16
C ALA A 86 3.62 -4.87 -5.76
N GLY A 87 2.82 -3.90 -5.33
CA GLY A 87 3.08 -2.47 -5.54
C GLY A 87 3.70 -1.80 -4.32
N LEU A 88 3.45 -2.33 -3.12
CA LEU A 88 4.05 -1.84 -1.88
C LEU A 88 4.40 -3.02 -0.98
N LEU A 89 5.61 -2.98 -0.43
CA LEU A 89 6.10 -3.93 0.57
C LEU A 89 6.17 -3.23 1.91
N ALA A 90 5.85 -3.93 2.99
CA ALA A 90 6.01 -3.43 4.34
C ALA A 90 6.45 -4.54 5.31
N THR A 91 7.01 -4.12 6.43
CA THR A 91 7.35 -5.02 7.55
C THR A 91 6.84 -4.37 8.84
N ALA A 92 6.14 -5.16 9.65
CA ALA A 92 5.77 -4.79 11.01
C ALA A 92 6.55 -5.63 12.00
N THR A 93 7.12 -5.04 13.04
CA THR A 93 7.71 -5.76 14.18
C THR A 93 6.74 -5.69 15.35
N LEU A 94 6.44 -6.83 15.94
CA LEU A 94 5.50 -7.00 17.03
C LEU A 94 6.22 -7.04 18.38
N ALA A 95 5.47 -6.74 19.43
CA ALA A 95 5.98 -6.74 20.79
C ALA A 95 6.08 -8.12 21.41
#